data_AF-A0A2E9I4F2-F1
#
_entry.id   AF-A0A2E9I4F2-F1
#
_cell.length_a   1.000
_cell.length_b   1.000
_cell.length_c   1.000
_cell.angle_alpha   90.00
_cell.angle_beta   90.00
_cell.angle_gamma   90.00
#
_symmetry.space_group_name_H-M   'P 1'
#
loop_
_entity.id
_entity.type
_entity.pdbx_description
1 polymer ?
#
loop_
_entity_poly.entity_id
_entity_poly.type
_entity_poly.pdbx_seq_one_letter_code
_entity_poly.pdbx_strand_id
1 'polypeptide(L)' 'MPIYEFASEEIRPLLRTTFSQMQLQERRDLQRLLRANISVVAPDTLVIAEEFGDWDESRRRIDLLGIDRDANLVVVELKR' A
#
# COMPACT_ATOMS: atom_id res chain seq x y z
N MET A 1 -11.26 9.89 15.57
CA MET A 1 -11.56 10.99 14.64
C MET A 1 -12.65 10.52 13.68
N PRO A 2 -13.81 11.19 13.61
CA PRO A 2 -14.83 10.85 12.63
C PRO A 2 -14.36 11.32 11.24
N ILE A 3 -14.52 10.45 10.24
CA ILE A 3 -14.22 10.75 8.83
C ILE A 3 -15.56 10.88 8.11
N TYR A 4 -15.68 11.84 7.19
CA TYR A 4 -16.89 12.06 6.39
C TYR A 4 -16.52 12.11 4.91
N GLU A 5 -17.42 11.62 4.07
CA GLU A 5 -17.36 11.80 2.61
C GLU A 5 -18.22 13.00 2.22
N PHE A 6 -17.67 13.90 1.39
CA PHE A 6 -18.39 15.03 0.82
C PHE A 6 -18.90 14.65 -0.57
N ALA A 7 -20.20 14.41 -0.69
CA ALA A 7 -20.89 14.19 -1.96
C ALA A 7 -21.45 15.53 -2.49
N SER A 8 -22.00 15.53 -3.71
CA SER A 8 -22.45 16.77 -4.38
C SER A 8 -23.48 17.60 -3.57
N GLU A 9 -24.34 16.94 -2.81
CA GLU A 9 -25.49 17.56 -2.11
C GLU A 9 -25.51 17.23 -0.60
N GLU A 10 -24.60 16.38 -0.10
CA GLU A 10 -24.65 15.92 1.28
C GLU A 10 -23.29 15.50 1.85
N ILE A 11 -23.22 15.47 3.18
CA ILE A 11 -22.05 15.01 3.93
C ILE A 11 -22.45 13.72 4.65
N ARG A 12 -21.80 12.60 4.30
CA ARG A 12 -22.12 11.28 4.86
C ARG A 12 -21.01 10.81 5.80
N PRO A 13 -21.34 10.27 7.00
CA PRO A 13 -20.32 9.70 7.88
C PRO A 13 -19.73 8.42 7.27
N LEU A 14 -18.41 8.32 7.22
CA LEU A 14 -17.73 7.07 6.88
C LEU A 14 -17.74 6.15 8.10
N LEU A 15 -18.44 5.02 7.97
CA LEU A 15 -18.50 4.02 9.02
C LEU A 15 -17.13 3.37 9.21
N ARG A 16 -16.69 3.29 10.46
CA ARG A 16 -15.47 2.56 10.80
C ARG A 16 -15.65 1.09 10.45
N THR A 17 -14.65 0.52 9.80
CA THR A 17 -14.59 -0.91 9.46
C THR A 17 -13.19 -1.45 9.74
N THR A 18 -12.99 -2.75 9.55
CA THR A 18 -11.68 -3.43 9.60
C THR A 18 -11.42 -4.18 8.30
N PHE A 19 -10.16 -4.49 8.01
CA PHE A 19 -9.82 -5.34 6.85
C PHE A 19 -10.52 -6.71 6.93
N SER A 20 -10.62 -7.29 8.13
CA SER A 20 -11.32 -8.56 8.36
C SER A 20 -12.82 -8.48 8.05
N GLN A 21 -13.50 -7.42 8.47
CA GLN A 21 -14.93 -7.21 8.17
C GLN A 21 -15.17 -7.04 6.67
N MET A 22 -14.24 -6.37 5.98
CA MET A 22 -14.29 -6.17 4.53
C MET A 22 -13.76 -7.36 3.72
N GLN A 23 -13.34 -8.45 4.37
CA GLN A 23 -12.71 -9.63 3.75
C GLN A 23 -11.50 -9.29 2.87
N LEU A 24 -10.80 -8.21 3.19
CA LEU A 24 -9.61 -7.78 2.49
C LEU A 24 -8.40 -8.58 2.96
N GLN A 25 -7.67 -9.12 2.00
CA GLN A 25 -6.44 -9.87 2.22
C GLN A 25 -5.25 -8.98 1.87
N GLU A 26 -4.22 -9.02 2.72
CA GLU A 26 -3.05 -8.16 2.63
C GLU A 26 -2.37 -8.20 1.24
N ARG A 27 -1.94 -9.38 0.78
CA ARG A 27 -1.26 -9.50 -0.52
C ARG A 27 -2.21 -9.33 -1.71
N ARG A 28 -3.38 -9.96 -1.64
CA ARG A 28 -4.33 -9.99 -2.76
C ARG A 28 -4.92 -8.61 -3.05
N ASP A 29 -5.22 -7.86 -2.00
CA ASP A 29 -5.98 -6.62 -2.10
C ASP A 29 -5.10 -5.41 -1.77
N LEU A 30 -4.52 -5.33 -0.57
CA LEU A 30 -3.77 -4.12 -0.16
C LEU A 30 -2.49 -3.91 -0.97
N GLN A 31 -1.65 -4.93 -1.09
CA GLN A 31 -0.39 -4.85 -1.84
C GLN A 31 -0.66 -4.53 -3.31
N ARG A 32 -1.64 -5.20 -3.93
CA ARG A 32 -2.07 -4.93 -5.30
C ARG A 32 -2.53 -3.47 -5.49
N LEU A 33 -3.35 -2.96 -4.57
CA LEU A 33 -3.85 -1.59 -4.63
C LEU A 33 -2.75 -0.56 -4.40
N LEU A 34 -1.87 -0.79 -3.42
CA LEU A 34 -0.73 0.08 -3.14
C LEU A 34 0.28 0.07 -4.27
N ARG A 35 0.56 -1.07 -4.90
CA ARG A 35 1.40 -1.11 -6.10
C ARG A 35 0.84 -0.23 -7.20
N ALA A 36 -0.47 -0.33 -7.47
CA ALA A 36 -1.13 0.43 -8.52
C ALA A 36 -1.22 1.94 -8.20
N ASN A 37 -1.16 2.31 -6.92
CA ASN A 37 -1.37 3.67 -6.44
C ASN A 37 -0.29 4.10 -5.43
N ILE A 38 0.97 3.73 -5.68
CA ILE A 38 2.03 3.88 -4.68
C ILE A 38 2.25 5.35 -4.28
N SER A 39 1.95 6.26 -5.21
CA SER A 39 2.02 7.71 -5.02
C SER A 39 1.17 8.23 -3.87
N VAL A 40 0.15 7.47 -3.42
CA VAL A 40 -0.69 7.84 -2.26
C VAL A 40 0.12 7.83 -0.96
N VAL A 41 1.17 7.00 -0.86
CA VAL A 41 2.00 6.85 0.35
C VAL A 41 3.47 7.21 0.11
N ALA A 42 3.96 7.03 -1.10
CA ALA A 42 5.31 7.36 -1.53
C ALA A 42 5.24 8.09 -2.88
N PRO A 43 5.09 9.43 -2.88
CA PRO A 43 5.12 10.24 -4.09
C PRO A 43 6.40 10.00 -4.90
N ASP A 44 6.33 10.20 -6.22
CA ASP A 44 7.47 10.10 -7.13
C ASP A 44 8.26 8.77 -7.07
N THR A 45 7.62 7.70 -6.58
CA THR A 45 8.19 6.36 -6.48
C THR A 45 7.69 5.48 -7.61
N LEU A 46 8.62 4.85 -8.33
CA LEU A 46 8.34 3.78 -9.29
C LEU A 46 8.47 2.42 -8.59
N VAL A 47 7.41 1.63 -8.52
CA VAL A 47 7.51 0.23 -8.07
C VAL A 47 8.17 -0.60 -9.16
N ILE A 48 9.24 -1.31 -8.80
CA ILE A 48 10.06 -2.11 -9.71
C ILE A 48 9.99 -3.62 -9.45
N ALA A 49 9.60 -4.03 -8.24
CA ALA A 49 9.40 -5.44 -7.92
C ALA A 49 8.36 -5.63 -6.80
N GLU A 50 7.72 -6.80 -6.81
CA GLU A 50 6.83 -7.29 -5.75
C GLU A 50 7.43 -8.58 -5.20
N GLU A 51 7.27 -8.83 -3.90
CA GLU A 51 7.72 -10.07 -3.26
C GLU A 51 9.21 -10.37 -3.55
N PHE A 52 10.04 -9.33 -3.66
CA PHE A 52 11.45 -9.47 -4.02
C PHE A 52 12.19 -10.23 -2.92
N GLY A 53 12.97 -11.24 -3.31
CA GLY A 53 13.69 -12.13 -2.39
C GLY A 53 14.97 -12.75 -2.97
N ASP A 54 15.39 -12.34 -4.18
CA ASP A 54 16.55 -12.90 -4.89
C ASP A 54 17.86 -12.26 -4.39
N TRP A 55 18.08 -12.25 -3.07
CA TRP A 55 19.38 -11.93 -2.47
C TRP A 55 19.75 -12.95 -1.40
N ASP A 56 21.03 -13.32 -1.38
CA ASP A 56 21.51 -14.48 -0.66
C ASP A 56 21.41 -14.35 0.88
N GLU A 57 21.34 -15.50 1.56
CA GLU A 57 21.24 -15.72 3.02
C GLU A 57 19.99 -15.18 3.75
N SER A 58 19.16 -14.34 3.14
CA SER A 58 17.95 -13.82 3.79
C SER A 58 16.70 -14.57 3.36
N ARG A 59 16.04 -15.28 4.29
CA ARG A 59 14.66 -15.75 4.10
C ARG A 59 13.64 -14.60 4.07
N ARG A 60 14.11 -13.36 3.92
CA ARG A 60 13.30 -12.16 3.97
C ARG A 60 12.92 -11.78 2.56
N ARG A 61 11.70 -11.28 2.45
CA ARG A 61 11.09 -10.89 1.20
C ARG A 61 10.52 -9.51 1.39
N ILE A 62 10.81 -8.61 0.47
CA ILE A 62 10.26 -7.26 0.46
C ILE A 62 8.92 -7.32 -0.25
N ASP A 63 7.86 -6.80 0.36
CA ASP A 63 6.53 -6.85 -0.25
C ASP A 63 6.48 -6.00 -1.52
N LEU A 64 6.90 -4.72 -1.46
CA LEU A 64 7.10 -3.87 -2.64
C LEU A 64 8.45 -3.16 -2.58
N LEU A 65 9.17 -3.19 -3.70
CA LEU A 65 10.41 -2.47 -3.90
C LEU A 65 10.21 -1.40 -4.97
N GLY A 66 10.61 -0.18 -4.67
CA GLY A 66 10.57 0.95 -5.59
C GLY A 66 11.86 1.74 -5.65
N ILE A 67 11.90 2.69 -6.58
CA ILE A 67 12.97 3.68 -6.77
C ILE A 67 12.35 5.07 -6.87
N ASP A 68 12.92 6.05 -6.18
CA ASP A 68 12.49 7.45 -6.30
C ASP A 68 13.29 8.23 -7.37
N ARG A 69 12.99 9.53 -7.51
CA ARG A 69 13.64 10.43 -8.50
C ARG A 69 15.14 10.59 -8.30
N ASP A 70 15.63 10.40 -7.07
CA ASP A 70 17.04 10.56 -6.70
C ASP A 70 17.78 9.21 -6.71
N ALA A 71 17.15 8.17 -7.26
CA ALA A 71 17.64 6.80 -7.32
C ALA A 71 17.82 6.12 -5.94
N ASN A 72 17.11 6.59 -4.91
CA ASN A 72 17.06 5.88 -3.64
C ASN A 72 16.13 4.67 -3.74
N LEU A 73 16.50 3.59 -3.04
CA LEU A 73 15.62 2.44 -2.87
C LEU A 73 14.51 2.78 -1.86
N VAL A 74 13.27 2.54 -2.28
CA VAL A 74 12.08 2.67 -1.45
C VAL A 74 11.58 1.27 -1.11
N VAL A 75 11.70 0.88 0.16
CA VAL A 75 11.25 -0.44 0.65
C VAL A 75 9.93 -0.27 1.37
N VAL A 76 8.90 -0.98 0.91
CA VAL A 76 7.57 -0.96 1.52
C VAL A 76 7.26 -2.35 2.06
N GLU A 77 6.88 -2.37 3.33
CA GLU A 77 6.59 -3.57 4.11
C GLU A 77 5.20 -3.41 4.73
N LEU A 78 4.29 -4.32 4.40
CA LEU A 78 2.94 -4.30 4.93
C LEU A 78 2.92 -4.93 6.32
N LYS A 79 2.13 -4.33 7.21
CA LYS A 79 1.95 -4.80 8.59
C LYS A 79 0.48 -5.06 8.86
N ARG A 80 0.26 -6.12 9.63
CA ARG A 80 -1.04 -6.54 10.15
C ARG A 80 -1.36 -5.85 11.46
#